data_AF-A0A369LQC3-F1
#
_entry.id   AF-A0A369LQC3-F1
#
_cell.length_a   1.000
_cell.length_b   1.000
_cell.length_c   1.000
_cell.angle_alpha   90.00
_cell.angle_beta   90.00
_cell.angle_gamma   90.00
#
_symmetry.space_group_name_H-M   'P 1'
#
loop_
_entity.id
_entity.type
_entity.pdbx_description
1 polymer ?
#
loop_
_entity_poly.entity_id
_entity_poly.type
_entity_poly.pdbx_seq_one_letter_code
_entity_poly.pdbx_strand_id
1 'polypeptide(L)'
;MAKNKKFRLVDAILSVITVVFVAEAAAPAAAIGNSQFFWWIFLIIAFLLPYGLVVSELGTTYDDEGGLYDWVRRAFGDKWGSRVSWYYWINFPLWMASLAFLFPETIQMITGMELDILPTLLIELAFIWIVVFLSFSKVSDSAWILNLAAVLKVAIAVVVGGLGIWYAVNYGFANDMAPETFLPTLDSNSLTYLSIILFNFMGFEVITTYVGSMENPSKQIPKAIIAGGIAIAALYLFSSFGISAAIPTFDVSLDSGIMDAVGIMSGVGSLLFVVVGIVFLVTLFGNMVSWSFGVNFVAEHAARKKNMPKPFAHESKKNQMPTGAAIINGIVASVLVLLSPLMEMAGFDGFFWIFFSMNIVFLLISYIPMFPALMKLRRVDPAANRVFKVPGGRGVLLVVTWLPVVLLVLAIIATIVPLNGSEEELSKIPMLIGVLCFVVIGEIVRVLSARGRKDDYGGMGSHGDPLAFDVAHGYEEMPESEKIAIEEDELIGREPRDLV
;
A
#
# COMPACT_ATOMS: atom_id res chain seq x y z
N MET A 1 26.52 -1.93 -24.56
CA MET A 1 26.51 -2.76 -23.34
C MET A 1 26.59 -1.83 -22.13
N ALA A 2 25.43 -1.47 -21.55
CA ALA A 2 25.41 -0.78 -20.27
C ALA A 2 25.89 -1.77 -19.20
N LYS A 3 26.90 -1.40 -18.41
CA LYS A 3 27.29 -2.15 -17.20
C LYS A 3 26.03 -2.41 -16.39
N ASN A 4 25.64 -3.68 -16.23
CA ASN A 4 24.63 -4.10 -15.24
C ASN A 4 25.07 -3.55 -13.88
N LYS A 5 24.53 -2.38 -13.49
CA LYS A 5 24.64 -1.87 -12.13
C LYS A 5 23.83 -2.82 -11.29
N LYS A 6 24.53 -3.74 -10.63
CA LYS A 6 23.95 -4.74 -9.75
C LYS A 6 23.14 -4.02 -8.66
N PHE A 7 21.87 -4.38 -8.49
CA PHE A 7 20.99 -3.76 -7.52
C PHE A 7 21.48 -4.13 -6.11
N ARG A 8 21.94 -3.15 -5.33
CA ARG A 8 22.53 -3.38 -4.01
C ARG A 8 21.45 -3.34 -2.94
N LEU A 9 21.75 -3.91 -1.78
CA LEU A 9 20.88 -3.86 -0.59
C LEU A 9 20.46 -2.42 -0.24
N VAL A 10 21.36 -1.44 -0.42
CA VAL A 10 21.07 -0.03 -0.16
C VAL A 10 20.03 0.52 -1.14
N ASP A 11 20.12 0.15 -2.42
CA ASP A 11 19.16 0.57 -3.43
C ASP A 11 17.77 -0.03 -3.12
N ALA A 12 17.73 -1.29 -2.66
CA ALA A 12 16.50 -1.93 -2.18
C ALA A 12 15.87 -1.19 -0.99
N ILE A 13 16.69 -0.80 0.01
CA ILE A 13 16.22 -0.05 1.18
C ILE A 13 15.71 1.34 0.78
N LEU A 14 16.40 2.03 -0.12
CA LEU A 14 15.96 3.34 -0.62
C LEU A 14 14.64 3.24 -1.41
N SER A 15 14.47 2.22 -2.25
CA SER A 15 13.20 1.95 -2.93
C SER A 15 12.08 1.68 -1.94
N VAL A 16 12.35 0.91 -0.88
CA VAL A 16 11.39 0.63 0.20
C VAL A 16 10.99 1.90 0.93
N ILE A 17 11.94 2.76 1.32
CA ILE A 17 11.64 4.06 1.93
C ILE A 17 10.78 4.91 0.97
N THR A 18 11.10 4.91 -0.32
CA THR A 18 10.37 5.70 -1.33
C THR A 18 8.90 5.30 -1.44
N VAL A 19 8.65 3.99 -1.47
CA VAL A 19 7.31 3.42 -1.71
C VAL A 19 6.47 3.40 -0.44
N VAL A 20 7.08 3.03 0.70
CA VAL A 20 6.36 2.71 1.93
C VAL A 20 6.27 3.92 2.87
N PHE A 21 7.29 4.77 2.94
CA PHE A 21 7.21 5.97 3.77
C PHE A 21 6.33 7.01 3.08
N VAL A 22 5.20 7.34 3.70
CA VAL A 22 4.25 8.36 3.26
C VAL A 22 4.05 9.37 4.41
N ALA A 23 4.29 10.65 4.11
CA ALA A 23 4.41 11.69 5.14
C ALA A 23 3.08 11.93 5.86
N GLU A 24 1.97 11.89 5.14
CA GLU A 24 0.61 12.06 5.67
C GLU A 24 0.23 11.03 6.74
N ALA A 25 0.81 9.82 6.71
CA ALA A 25 0.54 8.81 7.73
C ALA A 25 1.29 9.07 9.05
N ALA A 26 2.17 10.08 9.10
CA ALA A 26 2.91 10.42 10.31
C ALA A 26 2.02 11.06 11.38
N ALA A 27 1.07 11.92 11.00
CA ALA A 27 0.14 12.54 11.97
C ALA A 27 -0.81 11.50 12.60
N PRO A 28 -1.46 10.61 11.83
CA PRO A 28 -2.21 9.49 12.39
C PRO A 28 -1.35 8.53 13.25
N ALA A 29 -0.07 8.35 12.92
CA ALA A 29 0.86 7.59 13.78
C ALA A 29 1.18 8.32 15.10
N ALA A 30 1.18 9.66 15.11
CA ALA A 30 1.38 10.48 16.31
C ALA A 30 0.16 10.48 17.23
N ALA A 31 -1.05 10.36 16.67
CA ALA A 31 -2.29 10.22 17.43
C ALA A 31 -2.35 8.94 18.29
N ILE A 32 -1.46 7.96 18.05
CA ILE A 32 -1.29 6.77 18.92
C ILE A 32 -0.62 7.13 20.26
N GLY A 33 0.11 8.24 20.30
CA GLY A 33 0.90 8.66 21.45
C GLY A 33 2.10 7.75 21.71
N ASN A 34 2.58 7.71 22.95
CA ASN A 34 3.80 6.98 23.33
C ASN A 34 3.68 5.46 23.19
N SER A 35 2.46 4.91 23.17
CA SER A 35 2.25 3.47 22.96
C SER A 35 2.70 3.01 21.57
N GLN A 36 2.87 3.94 20.61
CA GLN A 36 3.36 3.62 19.26
C GLN A 36 4.71 2.90 19.28
N PHE A 37 5.61 3.23 20.21
CA PHE A 37 6.93 2.60 20.28
C PHE A 37 6.81 1.10 20.55
N PHE A 38 5.94 0.73 21.48
CA PHE A 38 5.63 -0.67 21.76
C PHE A 38 5.03 -1.35 20.54
N TRP A 39 4.04 -0.73 19.90
CA TRP A 39 3.33 -1.31 18.76
C TRP A 39 4.19 -1.47 17.52
N TRP A 40 5.07 -0.51 17.21
CA TRP A 40 6.05 -0.62 16.14
C TRP A 40 6.99 -1.81 16.38
N ILE A 41 7.55 -1.95 17.59
CA ILE A 41 8.45 -3.07 17.91
C ILE A 41 7.69 -4.41 17.84
N PHE A 42 6.50 -4.47 18.42
CA PHE A 42 5.66 -5.67 18.41
C PHE A 42 5.31 -6.08 16.98
N LEU A 43 4.83 -5.16 16.15
CA LEU A 43 4.40 -5.45 14.77
C LEU A 43 5.57 -5.71 13.82
N ILE A 44 6.77 -5.18 14.07
CA ILE A 44 7.98 -5.62 13.34
C ILE A 44 8.16 -7.13 13.49
N ILE A 45 8.01 -7.64 14.72
CA ILE A 45 8.23 -9.06 15.02
C ILE A 45 7.02 -9.91 14.61
N ALA A 46 5.82 -9.47 14.95
CA ALA A 46 4.59 -10.24 14.81
C ALA A 46 3.96 -10.17 13.41
N PHE A 47 4.24 -9.11 12.65
CA PHE A 47 3.66 -8.88 11.32
C PHE A 47 4.71 -8.76 10.23
N LEU A 48 5.59 -7.74 10.29
CA LEU A 48 6.52 -7.43 9.20
C LEU A 48 7.46 -8.61 8.90
N LEU A 49 8.00 -9.27 9.93
CA LEU A 49 8.87 -10.44 9.75
C LEU A 49 8.12 -11.58 9.03
N PRO A 50 6.99 -12.10 9.55
CA PRO A 50 6.18 -13.09 8.82
C PRO A 50 5.77 -12.69 7.41
N TYR A 51 5.26 -11.47 7.24
CA TYR A 51 4.86 -10.92 5.95
C TYR A 51 6.03 -10.89 4.97
N GLY A 52 7.17 -10.40 5.42
CA GLY A 52 8.38 -10.36 4.62
C GLY A 52 8.87 -11.73 4.18
N LEU A 53 8.80 -12.72 5.07
CA LEU A 53 9.13 -14.10 4.76
C LEU A 53 8.18 -14.70 3.71
N VAL A 54 6.87 -14.45 3.82
CA VAL A 54 5.85 -14.91 2.88
C VAL A 54 6.06 -14.30 1.49
N VAL A 55 6.22 -12.98 1.44
CA VAL A 55 6.47 -12.24 0.20
C VAL A 55 7.79 -12.69 -0.44
N SER A 56 8.84 -12.87 0.36
CA SER A 56 10.13 -13.36 -0.15
C SER A 56 10.02 -14.74 -0.79
N GLU A 57 9.26 -15.67 -0.21
CA GLU A 57 9.11 -17.00 -0.81
C GLU A 57 8.23 -16.94 -2.05
N LEU A 58 7.07 -16.30 -1.99
CA LEU A 58 6.15 -16.23 -3.13
C LEU A 58 6.76 -15.48 -4.31
N GLY A 59 7.31 -14.29 -4.06
CA GLY A 59 7.89 -13.43 -5.10
C GLY A 59 9.25 -13.87 -5.62
N THR A 60 9.92 -14.85 -4.99
CA THR A 60 11.12 -15.48 -5.58
C THR A 60 10.84 -16.82 -6.25
N THR A 61 9.64 -17.38 -6.03
CA THR A 61 9.23 -18.66 -6.61
C THR A 61 8.41 -18.46 -7.88
N TYR A 62 7.52 -17.46 -7.87
CA TYR A 62 6.61 -17.15 -8.95
C TYR A 62 6.94 -15.76 -9.51
N ASP A 63 7.56 -15.73 -10.68
CA ASP A 63 7.97 -14.50 -11.39
C ASP A 63 6.82 -13.95 -12.23
N ASP A 64 5.68 -13.70 -11.57
CA ASP A 64 4.48 -13.18 -12.23
C ASP A 64 4.42 -11.65 -12.15
N GLU A 65 4.04 -11.02 -13.27
CA GLU A 65 3.86 -9.57 -13.36
C GLU A 65 2.77 -9.02 -12.41
N GLY A 66 1.79 -9.86 -12.01
CA GLY A 66 0.66 -9.44 -11.17
C GLY A 66 0.90 -9.48 -9.66
N GLY A 67 2.07 -9.90 -9.20
CA GLY A 67 2.45 -9.94 -7.78
C GLY A 67 1.41 -10.61 -6.87
N LEU A 68 0.89 -9.86 -5.88
CA LEU A 68 -0.13 -10.31 -4.92
C LEU A 68 -1.34 -10.99 -5.59
N TYR A 69 -1.82 -10.41 -6.69
CA TYR A 69 -2.98 -10.93 -7.40
C TYR A 69 -2.70 -12.32 -7.99
N ASP A 70 -1.55 -12.51 -8.63
CA ASP A 70 -1.22 -13.79 -9.26
C ASP A 70 -0.94 -14.87 -8.21
N TRP A 71 -0.28 -14.55 -7.09
CA TRP A 71 -0.06 -15.53 -6.01
C TRP A 71 -1.38 -16.05 -5.44
N VAL A 72 -2.35 -15.16 -5.21
CA VAL A 72 -3.68 -15.53 -4.71
C VAL A 72 -4.48 -16.26 -5.79
N ARG A 73 -4.43 -15.81 -7.04
CA ARG A 73 -5.11 -16.47 -8.16
C ARG A 73 -4.57 -17.88 -8.38
N ARG A 74 -3.25 -18.07 -8.42
CA ARG A 74 -2.61 -19.39 -8.51
C ARG A 74 -3.06 -20.30 -7.38
N ALA A 75 -3.11 -19.80 -6.15
CA ALA A 75 -3.57 -20.61 -5.04
C ALA A 75 -5.08 -20.91 -5.12
N PHE A 76 -5.96 -19.92 -5.28
CA PHE A 76 -7.39 -20.05 -4.99
C PHE A 76 -8.33 -19.85 -6.19
N GLY A 77 -7.77 -19.58 -7.36
CA GLY A 77 -8.49 -19.41 -8.62
C GLY A 77 -8.97 -18.00 -8.91
N ASP A 78 -9.66 -17.85 -10.04
CA ASP A 78 -10.15 -16.58 -10.56
C ASP A 78 -11.15 -15.86 -9.64
N LYS A 79 -11.91 -16.62 -8.83
CA LYS A 79 -12.86 -16.03 -7.88
C LYS A 79 -12.15 -15.18 -6.83
N TRP A 80 -11.06 -15.70 -6.28
CA TRP A 80 -10.27 -14.99 -5.28
C TRP A 80 -9.31 -13.99 -5.93
N GLY A 81 -8.78 -14.30 -7.11
CA GLY A 81 -8.03 -13.34 -7.92
C GLY A 81 -8.83 -12.06 -8.19
N SER A 82 -10.07 -12.18 -8.66
CA SER A 82 -10.95 -11.02 -8.93
C SER A 82 -11.29 -10.20 -7.67
N ARG A 83 -11.48 -10.86 -6.52
CA ARG A 83 -11.68 -10.18 -5.23
C ARG A 83 -10.45 -9.38 -4.82
N VAL A 84 -9.29 -10.01 -4.84
CA VAL A 84 -8.03 -9.37 -4.45
C VAL A 84 -7.69 -8.23 -5.40
N SER A 85 -7.84 -8.40 -6.71
CA SER A 85 -7.62 -7.30 -7.67
C SER A 85 -8.57 -6.13 -7.42
N TRP A 86 -9.84 -6.39 -7.08
CA TRP A 86 -10.79 -5.32 -6.75
C TRP A 86 -10.41 -4.58 -5.46
N TYR A 87 -10.11 -5.31 -4.38
CA TYR A 87 -9.75 -4.71 -3.08
C TYR A 87 -8.42 -3.95 -3.15
N TYR A 88 -7.44 -4.51 -3.85
CA TYR A 88 -6.16 -3.85 -4.08
C TYR A 88 -6.33 -2.59 -4.94
N TRP A 89 -7.20 -2.65 -5.95
CA TRP A 89 -7.49 -1.51 -6.80
C TRP A 89 -8.25 -0.40 -6.08
N ILE A 90 -9.35 -0.71 -5.38
CA ILE A 90 -10.24 0.31 -4.78
C ILE A 90 -9.57 1.11 -3.66
N ASN A 91 -8.57 0.53 -3.00
CA ASN A 91 -7.71 1.25 -2.07
C ASN A 91 -7.14 2.52 -2.71
N PHE A 92 -6.67 2.46 -3.96
CA PHE A 92 -5.94 3.56 -4.56
C PHE A 92 -6.82 4.80 -4.87
N PRO A 93 -8.02 4.70 -5.47
CA PRO A 93 -8.94 5.83 -5.62
C PRO A 93 -9.40 6.41 -4.28
N LEU A 94 -9.60 5.57 -3.24
CA LEU A 94 -9.94 6.04 -1.90
C LEU A 94 -8.81 6.86 -1.28
N TRP A 95 -7.57 6.37 -1.41
CA TRP A 95 -6.39 7.10 -0.95
C TRP A 95 -6.20 8.40 -1.75
N MET A 96 -6.36 8.37 -3.06
CA MET A 96 -6.29 9.55 -3.92
C MET A 96 -7.33 10.62 -3.53
N ALA A 97 -8.56 10.21 -3.22
CA ALA A 97 -9.58 11.12 -2.72
C ALA A 97 -9.18 11.70 -1.35
N SER A 98 -8.67 10.88 -0.42
CA SER A 98 -8.21 11.38 0.89
C SER A 98 -7.11 12.45 0.75
N LEU A 99 -6.13 12.25 -0.13
CA LEU A 99 -5.07 13.23 -0.35
C LEU A 99 -5.56 14.50 -1.05
N ALA A 100 -6.63 14.39 -1.84
CA ALA A 100 -7.25 15.56 -2.47
C ALA A 100 -7.74 16.55 -1.39
N PHE A 101 -8.38 16.06 -0.32
CA PHE A 101 -8.88 16.90 0.79
C PHE A 101 -7.77 17.65 1.55
N LEU A 102 -6.58 17.04 1.69
CA LEU A 102 -5.44 17.69 2.35
C LEU A 102 -4.87 18.87 1.55
N PHE A 103 -5.10 18.89 0.24
CA PHE A 103 -4.50 19.85 -0.68
C PHE A 103 -5.02 21.29 -0.45
N PRO A 104 -6.35 21.58 -0.54
CA PRO A 104 -6.87 22.91 -0.25
C PRO A 104 -6.64 23.30 1.22
N GLU A 105 -6.74 22.37 2.16
CA GLU A 105 -6.51 22.62 3.58
C GLU A 105 -5.09 23.14 3.86
N THR A 106 -4.07 22.47 3.29
CA THR A 106 -2.68 22.90 3.39
C THR A 106 -2.45 24.26 2.71
N ILE A 107 -3.11 24.52 1.57
CA ILE A 107 -3.02 25.84 0.91
C ILE A 107 -3.61 26.94 1.80
N GLN A 108 -4.75 26.70 2.45
CA GLN A 108 -5.38 27.64 3.37
C GLN A 108 -4.46 27.94 4.56
N MET A 109 -3.85 26.89 5.14
CA MET A 109 -2.88 27.05 6.23
C MET A 109 -1.68 27.92 5.84
N ILE A 110 -1.09 27.69 4.67
CA ILE A 110 0.10 28.43 4.19
C ILE A 110 -0.23 29.88 3.83
N THR A 111 -1.38 30.11 3.22
CA THR A 111 -1.72 31.43 2.64
C THR A 111 -2.57 32.30 3.56
N GLY A 112 -3.23 31.70 4.56
CA GLY A 112 -4.21 32.36 5.41
C GLY A 112 -5.49 32.77 4.67
N MET A 113 -5.69 32.30 3.43
CA MET A 113 -6.90 32.58 2.66
C MET A 113 -7.96 31.54 3.01
N GLU A 114 -9.18 31.98 3.30
CA GLU A 114 -10.34 31.08 3.38
C GLU A 114 -10.81 30.76 1.96
N LEU A 115 -10.98 29.47 1.67
CA LEU A 115 -11.49 29.00 0.38
C LEU A 115 -12.95 28.58 0.50
N ASP A 116 -13.79 29.18 -0.33
CA ASP A 116 -15.18 28.73 -0.49
C ASP A 116 -15.23 27.28 -1.04
N ILE A 117 -16.41 26.66 -0.94
CA ILE A 117 -16.66 25.29 -1.41
C ILE A 117 -16.24 25.09 -2.88
N LEU A 118 -16.55 26.05 -3.77
CA LEU A 118 -16.25 25.92 -5.20
C LEU A 118 -14.74 25.89 -5.51
N PRO A 119 -13.91 26.85 -5.06
CA PRO A 119 -12.47 26.77 -5.26
C PRO A 119 -11.83 25.56 -4.57
N THR A 120 -12.32 25.15 -3.39
CA THR A 120 -11.88 23.92 -2.71
C THR A 120 -12.09 22.68 -3.59
N LEU A 121 -13.31 22.47 -4.09
CA LEU A 121 -13.62 21.35 -5.01
C LEU A 121 -12.81 21.41 -6.30
N LEU A 122 -12.57 22.61 -6.85
CA LEU A 122 -11.75 22.77 -8.06
C LEU A 122 -10.30 22.37 -7.83
N ILE A 123 -9.72 22.70 -6.66
CA ILE A 123 -8.36 22.31 -6.29
C ILE A 123 -8.27 20.79 -6.12
N GLU A 124 -9.22 20.19 -5.42
CA GLU A 124 -9.29 18.73 -5.21
C GLU A 124 -9.39 17.97 -6.54
N LEU A 125 -10.30 18.40 -7.42
CA LEU A 125 -10.43 17.82 -8.75
C LEU A 125 -9.18 18.06 -9.61
N ALA A 126 -8.56 19.24 -9.53
CA ALA A 126 -7.31 19.51 -10.22
C ALA A 126 -6.21 18.56 -9.76
N PHE A 127 -6.06 18.34 -8.46
CA PHE A 127 -5.11 17.37 -7.91
C PHE A 127 -5.33 15.96 -8.49
N ILE A 128 -6.57 15.47 -8.43
CA ILE A 128 -6.95 14.14 -8.96
C ILE A 128 -6.59 14.02 -10.45
N TRP A 129 -7.02 14.97 -11.28
CA TRP A 129 -6.80 14.87 -12.71
C TRP A 129 -5.33 15.08 -13.11
N ILE A 130 -4.59 15.92 -12.38
CA ILE A 130 -3.12 16.02 -12.56
C ILE A 130 -2.47 14.66 -12.30
N VAL A 131 -2.82 13.97 -11.20
CA VAL A 131 -2.32 12.62 -10.90
C VAL A 131 -2.67 11.63 -12.03
N VAL A 132 -3.89 11.66 -12.55
CA VAL A 132 -4.33 10.82 -13.67
C VAL A 132 -3.50 11.10 -14.93
N PHE A 133 -3.29 12.36 -15.29
CA PHE A 133 -2.49 12.74 -16.46
C PHE A 133 -1.01 12.37 -16.30
N LEU A 134 -0.45 12.52 -15.10
CA LEU A 134 0.91 12.06 -14.80
C LEU A 134 1.02 10.55 -14.96
N SER A 135 -0.02 9.80 -14.58
CA SER A 135 -0.09 8.35 -14.71
C SER A 135 -0.16 7.86 -16.16
N PHE A 136 -0.53 8.72 -17.12
CA PHE A 136 -0.46 8.37 -18.55
C PHE A 136 0.97 8.38 -19.09
N SER A 137 1.91 8.98 -18.36
CA SER A 137 3.30 9.09 -18.77
C SER A 137 4.15 8.07 -18.02
N LYS A 138 5.26 7.62 -18.62
CA LYS A 138 6.31 6.82 -17.94
C LYS A 138 7.06 7.62 -16.85
N VAL A 139 6.51 8.76 -16.44
CA VAL A 139 6.96 9.60 -15.32
C VAL A 139 6.86 8.82 -14.01
N SER A 140 5.86 7.94 -13.89
CA SER A 140 5.69 7.03 -12.76
C SER A 140 6.77 5.95 -12.64
N ASP A 141 7.53 5.69 -13.72
CA ASP A 141 8.71 4.83 -13.75
C ASP A 141 10.03 5.64 -13.68
N SER A 142 9.93 6.97 -13.56
CA SER A 142 11.12 7.81 -13.47
C SER A 142 11.77 7.71 -12.10
N ALA A 143 12.84 6.91 -12.03
CA ALA A 143 13.65 6.76 -10.82
C ALA A 143 14.10 8.10 -10.23
N TRP A 144 14.33 9.14 -11.04
CA TRP A 144 14.71 10.46 -10.54
C TRP A 144 13.58 11.15 -9.78
N ILE A 145 12.35 11.07 -10.28
CA ILE A 145 11.18 11.68 -9.64
C ILE A 145 10.83 10.95 -8.34
N LEU A 146 10.90 9.62 -8.36
CA LEU A 146 10.71 8.79 -7.17
C LEU A 146 11.75 9.09 -6.10
N ASN A 147 13.04 9.18 -6.49
CA ASN A 147 14.10 9.54 -5.56
C ASN A 147 13.95 10.97 -5.01
N LEU A 148 13.52 11.93 -5.83
CA LEU A 148 13.24 13.30 -5.37
C LEU A 148 12.12 13.29 -4.33
N ALA A 149 11.00 12.60 -4.62
CA ALA A 149 9.90 12.45 -3.68
C ALA A 149 10.38 11.82 -2.36
N ALA A 150 11.19 10.75 -2.42
CA ALA A 150 11.74 10.10 -1.24
C ALA A 150 12.59 11.05 -0.39
N VAL A 151 13.50 11.81 -1.02
CA VAL A 151 14.35 12.79 -0.33
C VAL A 151 13.50 13.87 0.33
N LEU A 152 12.49 14.38 -0.35
CA LEU A 152 11.58 15.39 0.19
C LEU A 152 10.80 14.88 1.41
N LYS A 153 10.28 13.64 1.36
CA LYS A 153 9.60 13.02 2.50
C LYS A 153 10.53 12.84 3.70
N VAL A 154 11.73 12.30 3.48
CA VAL A 154 12.73 12.14 4.55
C VAL A 154 13.12 13.51 5.12
N ALA A 155 13.23 14.55 4.27
CA ALA A 155 13.48 15.90 4.73
C ALA A 155 12.38 16.42 5.65
N ILE A 156 11.10 16.21 5.32
CA ILE A 156 9.97 16.54 6.22
C ILE A 156 10.14 15.80 7.54
N ALA A 157 10.36 14.49 7.51
CA ALA A 157 10.49 13.68 8.72
C ALA A 157 11.63 14.18 9.63
N VAL A 158 12.78 14.50 9.04
CA VAL A 158 13.95 14.99 9.76
C VAL A 158 13.72 16.40 10.31
N VAL A 159 13.07 17.28 9.56
CA VAL A 159 12.75 18.64 10.01
C VAL A 159 11.75 18.59 11.16
N VAL A 160 10.64 17.85 11.03
CA VAL A 160 9.60 17.76 12.07
C VAL A 160 10.16 17.10 13.33
N GLY A 161 10.85 15.96 13.21
CA GLY A 161 11.45 15.28 14.35
C GLY A 161 12.56 16.11 15.01
N GLY A 162 13.39 16.79 14.21
CA GLY A 162 14.46 17.67 14.71
C GLY A 162 13.93 18.90 15.44
N LEU A 163 12.89 19.56 14.87
CA LEU A 163 12.18 20.65 15.54
C LEU A 163 11.53 20.17 16.84
N GLY A 164 10.94 18.98 16.86
CA GLY A 164 10.32 18.44 18.07
C GLY A 164 11.33 18.15 19.17
N ILE A 165 12.52 17.64 18.84
CA ILE A 165 13.61 17.50 19.83
C ILE A 165 14.03 18.87 20.36
N TRP A 166 14.23 19.86 19.49
CA TRP A 166 14.57 21.21 19.90
C TRP A 166 13.49 21.81 20.80
N TYR A 167 12.22 21.66 20.44
CA TYR A 167 11.09 22.17 21.20
C TYR A 167 11.00 21.50 22.58
N ALA A 168 11.09 20.17 22.63
CA ALA A 168 11.06 19.40 23.86
C ALA A 168 12.20 19.78 24.84
N VAL A 169 13.40 20.05 24.32
CA VAL A 169 14.55 20.45 25.14
C VAL A 169 14.38 21.86 25.71
N ASN A 170 13.75 22.78 24.99
CA ASN A 170 13.61 24.17 25.41
C ASN A 170 12.33 24.46 26.22
N TYR A 171 11.23 23.76 25.92
CA TYR A 171 9.90 24.04 26.45
C TYR A 171 9.29 22.86 27.22
N GLY A 172 9.93 21.68 27.21
CA GLY A 172 9.38 20.45 27.76
C GLY A 172 8.48 19.71 26.77
N PHE A 173 8.06 18.49 27.14
CA PHE A 173 7.16 17.69 26.32
C PHE A 173 5.70 18.10 26.55
N ALA A 174 4.91 18.17 25.47
CA ALA A 174 3.46 18.34 25.57
C ALA A 174 2.76 17.15 26.24
N ASN A 175 3.34 15.94 26.12
CA ASN A 175 2.81 14.69 26.68
C ASN A 175 3.64 14.19 27.86
N ASP A 176 3.00 13.47 28.79
CA ASP A 176 3.70 12.81 29.89
C ASP A 176 4.57 11.64 29.37
N MET A 177 5.86 11.69 29.70
CA MET A 177 6.87 10.69 29.31
C MET A 177 7.11 9.64 30.40
N ALA A 178 6.17 9.47 31.33
CA ALA A 178 6.21 8.39 32.31
C ALA A 178 6.31 7.01 31.61
N PRO A 179 7.07 6.03 32.17
CA PRO A 179 7.21 4.69 31.58
C PRO A 179 5.88 3.97 31.32
N GLU A 180 4.85 4.33 32.06
CA GLU A 180 3.49 3.80 31.95
C GLU A 180 2.82 4.19 30.62
N THR A 181 3.12 5.37 30.06
CA THR A 181 2.53 5.85 28.79
C THR A 181 3.10 5.12 27.57
N PHE A 182 4.23 4.42 27.73
CA PHE A 182 4.82 3.57 26.69
C PHE A 182 4.23 2.16 26.65
N LEU A 183 3.48 1.75 27.68
CA LEU A 183 2.77 0.49 27.67
C LEU A 183 1.46 0.63 26.87
N PRO A 184 1.06 -0.40 26.12
CA PRO A 184 -0.16 -0.33 25.33
C PRO A 184 -1.39 -0.27 26.25
N THR A 185 -2.22 0.73 26.05
CA THR A 185 -3.62 0.69 26.49
C THR A 185 -4.42 -0.09 25.46
N LEU A 186 -5.31 -0.98 25.92
CA LEU A 186 -6.24 -1.73 25.05
C LEU A 186 -7.53 -0.91 24.82
N ASP A 187 -7.39 0.41 24.70
CA ASP A 187 -8.51 1.27 24.33
C ASP A 187 -8.81 1.14 22.83
N SER A 188 -10.05 1.40 22.46
CA SER A 188 -10.50 1.18 21.09
C SER A 188 -9.83 2.12 20.08
N ASN A 189 -9.42 3.32 20.49
CA ASN A 189 -8.75 4.30 19.63
C ASN A 189 -7.31 3.87 19.30
N SER A 190 -6.54 3.45 20.31
CA SER A 190 -5.21 2.88 20.07
C SER A 190 -5.27 1.70 19.09
N LEU A 191 -6.28 0.82 19.21
CA LEU A 191 -6.47 -0.31 18.30
C LEU A 191 -6.86 0.11 16.87
N THR A 192 -7.67 1.16 16.71
CA THR A 192 -8.04 1.71 15.39
C THR A 192 -6.80 2.17 14.64
N TYR A 193 -5.89 2.86 15.33
CA TYR A 193 -4.68 3.39 14.71
C TYR A 193 -3.58 2.34 14.48
N LEU A 194 -3.69 1.13 15.05
CA LEU A 194 -2.78 0.03 14.69
C LEU A 194 -2.86 -0.38 13.23
N SER A 195 -4.02 -0.21 12.60
CA SER A 195 -4.17 -0.48 11.17
C SER A 195 -3.28 0.44 10.33
N ILE A 196 -2.97 1.64 10.81
CA ILE A 196 -2.03 2.57 10.17
C ILE A 196 -0.61 2.01 10.25
N ILE A 197 -0.18 1.48 11.41
CA ILE A 197 1.15 0.86 11.51
C ILE A 197 1.24 -0.37 10.57
N LEU A 198 0.19 -1.18 10.50
CA LEU A 198 0.13 -2.29 9.55
C LEU A 198 0.17 -1.82 8.10
N PHE A 199 -0.56 -0.76 7.75
CA PHE A 199 -0.51 -0.10 6.45
C PHE A 199 0.90 0.40 6.12
N ASN A 200 1.58 1.03 7.09
CA ASN A 200 2.95 1.53 6.96
C ASN A 200 3.99 0.39 6.81
N PHE A 201 3.60 -0.88 6.96
CA PHE A 201 4.43 -2.03 6.63
C PHE A 201 4.09 -2.68 5.29
N MET A 202 3.11 -2.16 4.54
CA MET A 202 2.73 -2.70 3.23
C MET A 202 3.53 -2.06 2.10
N GLY A 203 3.74 -2.82 1.02
CA GLY A 203 4.53 -2.38 -0.14
C GLY A 203 5.92 -3.00 -0.24
N PHE A 204 6.32 -3.90 0.67
CA PHE A 204 7.63 -4.58 0.58
C PHE A 204 7.71 -5.61 -0.55
N GLU A 205 6.58 -6.01 -1.16
CA GLU A 205 6.57 -6.81 -2.39
C GLU A 205 7.23 -6.10 -3.57
N VAL A 206 7.40 -4.78 -3.54
CA VAL A 206 8.20 -4.08 -4.55
C VAL A 206 9.65 -4.58 -4.59
N ILE A 207 10.17 -5.13 -3.48
CA ILE A 207 11.53 -5.68 -3.44
C ILE A 207 11.63 -6.92 -4.33
N THR A 208 10.55 -7.70 -4.44
CA THR A 208 10.58 -8.96 -5.19
C THR A 208 10.62 -8.73 -6.70
N THR A 209 10.20 -7.57 -7.19
CA THR A 209 10.34 -7.22 -8.62
C THR A 209 11.81 -6.99 -9.02
N TYR A 210 12.69 -6.74 -8.06
CA TYR A 210 14.13 -6.55 -8.31
C TYR A 210 14.95 -7.85 -8.15
N VAL A 211 14.31 -9.00 -7.87
CA VAL A 211 14.99 -10.30 -7.67
C VAL A 211 15.96 -10.62 -8.79
N GLY A 212 15.54 -10.46 -10.06
CA GLY A 212 16.37 -10.76 -11.23
C GLY A 212 17.64 -9.90 -11.36
N SER A 213 17.70 -8.75 -10.66
CA SER A 213 18.85 -7.84 -10.68
C SER A 213 19.72 -7.93 -9.42
N MET A 214 19.36 -8.77 -8.45
CA MET A 214 20.09 -8.95 -7.19
C MET A 214 21.20 -9.99 -7.30
N GLU A 215 22.31 -9.76 -6.58
CA GLU A 215 23.43 -10.71 -6.55
C GLU A 215 23.12 -11.98 -5.76
N ASN A 216 22.40 -11.85 -4.64
CA ASN A 216 22.02 -12.98 -3.81
C ASN A 216 20.63 -12.78 -3.20
N PRO A 217 19.57 -12.99 -4.00
CA PRO A 217 18.18 -12.76 -3.59
C PRO A 217 17.83 -13.48 -2.28
N SER A 218 18.28 -14.74 -2.13
CA SER A 218 17.97 -15.60 -0.97
C SER A 218 18.38 -15.00 0.38
N LYS A 219 19.46 -14.18 0.41
CA LYS A 219 19.97 -13.54 1.63
C LYS A 219 19.72 -12.04 1.65
N GLN A 220 19.67 -11.39 0.50
CA GLN A 220 19.51 -9.95 0.41
C GLN A 220 18.05 -9.53 0.67
N ILE A 221 17.06 -10.28 0.21
CA ILE A 221 15.65 -9.90 0.36
C ILE A 221 15.21 -9.92 1.84
N PRO A 222 15.44 -10.99 2.62
CA PRO A 222 15.05 -10.96 4.04
C PRO A 222 15.77 -9.86 4.82
N LYS A 223 17.03 -9.59 4.49
CA LYS A 223 17.79 -8.48 5.09
C LYS A 223 17.25 -7.12 4.66
N ALA A 224 16.84 -6.97 3.41
CA ALA A 224 16.25 -5.73 2.90
C ALA A 224 14.93 -5.43 3.59
N ILE A 225 14.11 -6.45 3.84
CA ILE A 225 12.83 -6.29 4.53
C ILE A 225 13.04 -5.88 5.99
N ILE A 226 13.97 -6.53 6.71
CA ILE A 226 14.27 -6.18 8.10
C ILE A 226 14.90 -4.78 8.19
N ALA A 227 15.93 -4.50 7.39
CA ALA A 227 16.62 -3.22 7.43
C ALA A 227 15.71 -2.08 6.95
N GLY A 228 14.91 -2.32 5.90
CA GLY A 228 13.90 -1.38 5.40
C GLY A 228 12.82 -1.12 6.43
N GLY A 229 12.30 -2.16 7.09
CA GLY A 229 11.33 -2.03 8.17
C GLY A 229 11.84 -1.25 9.37
N ILE A 230 13.06 -1.51 9.82
CA ILE A 230 13.70 -0.73 10.89
C ILE A 230 13.89 0.72 10.46
N ALA A 231 14.31 0.97 9.22
CA ALA A 231 14.49 2.33 8.70
C ALA A 231 13.16 3.09 8.63
N ILE A 232 12.09 2.46 8.13
CA ILE A 232 10.75 3.04 8.07
C ILE A 232 10.21 3.30 9.48
N ALA A 233 10.35 2.33 10.38
CA ALA A 233 9.96 2.50 11.78
C ALA A 233 10.70 3.66 12.42
N ALA A 234 12.01 3.78 12.20
CA ALA A 234 12.79 4.90 12.71
C ALA A 234 12.30 6.24 12.14
N LEU A 235 12.00 6.33 10.84
CA LEU A 235 11.50 7.56 10.22
C LEU A 235 10.12 7.97 10.77
N TYR A 236 9.18 7.02 10.87
CA TYR A 236 7.85 7.28 11.43
C TYR A 236 7.91 7.63 12.91
N LEU A 237 8.65 6.87 13.71
CA LEU A 237 8.81 7.16 15.14
C LEU A 237 9.46 8.53 15.34
N PHE A 238 10.42 8.90 14.50
CA PHE A 238 11.11 10.18 14.59
C PHE A 238 10.20 11.36 14.22
N SER A 239 9.45 11.27 13.11
CA SER A 239 8.51 12.33 12.72
C SER A 239 7.33 12.44 13.69
N SER A 240 6.77 11.29 14.09
CA SER A 240 5.65 11.19 15.02
C SER A 240 6.01 11.69 16.43
N PHE A 241 7.21 11.37 16.91
CA PHE A 241 7.76 11.96 18.13
C PHE A 241 7.87 13.48 18.01
N GLY A 242 8.25 13.99 16.83
CA GLY A 242 8.32 15.43 16.58
C GLY A 242 6.97 16.13 16.74
N ILE A 243 5.91 15.54 16.18
CA ILE A 243 4.53 16.01 16.32
C ILE A 243 4.08 15.93 17.78
N SER A 244 4.28 14.77 18.42
CA SER A 244 3.87 14.50 19.80
C SER A 244 4.64 15.33 20.84
N ALA A 245 5.80 15.88 20.48
CA ALA A 245 6.54 16.79 21.35
C ALA A 245 5.85 18.16 21.44
N ALA A 246 5.22 18.61 20.36
CA ALA A 246 4.57 19.92 20.26
C ALA A 246 3.07 19.88 20.57
N ILE A 247 2.39 18.77 20.29
CA ILE A 247 0.93 18.64 20.39
C ILE A 247 0.56 17.49 21.36
N PRO A 248 -0.34 17.71 22.33
CA PRO A 248 -0.91 16.64 23.13
C PRO A 248 -1.56 15.57 22.25
N THR A 249 -1.41 14.28 22.59
CA THR A 249 -1.87 13.16 21.72
C THR A 249 -3.35 13.27 21.31
N PHE A 250 -4.21 13.74 22.21
CA PHE A 250 -5.65 13.90 21.95
C PHE A 250 -5.99 15.07 21.03
N ASP A 251 -5.09 16.04 20.90
CA ASP A 251 -5.27 17.24 20.07
C ASP A 251 -4.58 17.10 18.70
N VAL A 252 -3.95 15.94 18.41
CA VAL A 252 -3.31 15.70 17.12
C VAL A 252 -4.38 15.54 16.04
N SER A 253 -4.49 16.57 15.20
CA SER A 253 -5.27 16.48 13.96
C SER A 253 -4.65 15.45 13.01
N LEU A 254 -5.50 14.59 12.44
CA LEU A 254 -5.07 13.51 11.54
C LEU A 254 -4.71 14.07 10.15
N ASP A 255 -5.34 15.16 9.77
CA ASP A 255 -5.23 15.89 8.51
C ASP A 255 -4.12 16.95 8.55
N SER A 256 -4.15 17.84 9.54
CA SER A 256 -3.22 18.97 9.64
C SER A 256 -2.02 18.75 10.56
N GLY A 257 -1.92 17.63 11.29
CA GLY A 257 -1.00 17.47 12.43
C GLY A 257 0.49 17.77 12.14
N ILE A 258 0.98 17.52 10.92
CA ILE A 258 2.34 17.93 10.52
C ILE A 258 2.47 19.45 10.46
N MET A 259 1.51 20.11 9.80
CA MET A 259 1.50 21.55 9.63
C MET A 259 1.30 22.25 10.97
N ASP A 260 0.38 21.77 11.80
CA ASP A 260 0.13 22.31 13.15
C ASP A 260 1.38 22.25 14.02
N ALA A 261 2.05 21.09 14.04
CA ALA A 261 3.26 20.92 14.83
C ALA A 261 4.36 21.89 14.37
N VAL A 262 4.57 22.03 13.05
CA VAL A 262 5.55 22.98 12.52
C VAL A 262 5.14 24.42 12.79
N GLY A 263 3.84 24.74 12.74
CA GLY A 263 3.29 26.06 13.08
C GLY A 263 3.55 26.44 14.53
N ILE A 264 3.35 25.50 15.46
CA ILE A 264 3.63 25.68 16.89
C ILE A 264 5.14 25.85 17.14
N MET A 265 5.97 25.03 16.51
CA MET A 265 7.42 25.00 16.77
C MET A 265 8.19 26.14 16.11
N SER A 266 7.76 26.58 14.91
CA SER A 266 8.49 27.57 14.09
C SER A 266 7.75 28.89 13.87
N GLY A 267 6.47 28.96 14.26
CA GLY A 267 5.57 30.07 14.00
C GLY A 267 4.81 29.91 12.68
N VAL A 268 3.49 30.08 12.75
CA VAL A 268 2.60 30.12 11.57
C VAL A 268 3.03 31.26 10.64
N GLY A 269 3.14 30.98 9.34
CA GLY A 269 3.60 31.95 8.34
C GLY A 269 5.11 32.18 8.29
N SER A 270 5.90 31.48 9.12
CA SER A 270 7.36 31.50 9.00
C SER A 270 7.81 30.91 7.66
N LEU A 271 9.02 31.27 7.19
CA LEU A 271 9.58 30.70 5.96
C LEU A 271 9.63 29.16 6.03
N LEU A 272 9.96 28.61 7.21
CA LEU A 272 10.04 27.17 7.41
C LEU A 272 8.67 26.51 7.28
N PHE A 273 7.63 27.10 7.89
CA PHE A 273 6.25 26.62 7.79
C PHE A 273 5.76 26.57 6.33
N VAL A 274 5.97 27.66 5.59
CA VAL A 274 5.59 27.75 4.16
C VAL A 274 6.35 26.72 3.32
N VAL A 275 7.66 26.58 3.55
CA VAL A 275 8.48 25.59 2.82
C VAL A 275 8.05 24.17 3.13
N VAL A 276 7.82 23.82 4.40
CA VAL A 276 7.35 22.48 4.76
C VAL A 276 6.00 22.18 4.13
N GLY A 277 5.06 23.12 4.14
CA GLY A 277 3.76 22.94 3.52
C GLY A 277 3.84 22.74 1.99
N ILE A 278 4.66 23.53 1.29
CA ILE A 278 4.89 23.32 -0.16
C ILE A 278 5.53 21.95 -0.42
N VAL A 279 6.53 21.57 0.36
CA VAL A 279 7.19 20.26 0.22
C VAL A 279 6.20 19.14 0.51
N PHE A 280 5.34 19.28 1.52
CA PHE A 280 4.28 18.32 1.85
C PHE A 280 3.34 18.11 0.66
N LEU A 281 2.81 19.18 0.06
CA LEU A 281 1.99 19.10 -1.16
C LEU A 281 2.69 18.40 -2.33
N VAL A 282 3.98 18.67 -2.53
CA VAL A 282 4.78 17.99 -3.56
C VAL A 282 4.93 16.50 -3.25
N THR A 283 5.10 16.12 -1.98
CA THR A 283 5.19 14.70 -1.59
C THR A 283 3.89 13.93 -1.82
N LEU A 284 2.72 14.57 -1.70
CA LEU A 284 1.42 13.95 -2.01
C LEU A 284 1.34 13.52 -3.48
N PHE A 285 1.81 14.36 -4.42
CA PHE A 285 1.93 13.97 -5.82
C PHE A 285 2.92 12.82 -6.00
N GLY A 286 4.07 12.87 -5.31
CA GLY A 286 5.08 11.82 -5.34
C GLY A 286 4.51 10.44 -4.93
N ASN A 287 3.69 10.40 -3.88
CA ASN A 287 3.01 9.18 -3.43
C ASN A 287 2.10 8.61 -4.52
N MET A 288 1.22 9.44 -5.04
CA MET A 288 0.24 9.02 -6.04
C MET A 288 0.91 8.54 -7.32
N VAL A 289 1.95 9.24 -7.78
CA VAL A 289 2.69 8.86 -8.99
C VAL A 289 3.42 7.52 -8.80
N SER A 290 4.04 7.29 -7.63
CA SER A 290 4.75 6.04 -7.34
C SER A 290 3.81 4.83 -7.30
N TRP A 291 2.67 4.98 -6.64
CA TRP A 291 1.73 3.87 -6.44
C TRP A 291 0.82 3.61 -7.64
N SER A 292 0.49 4.65 -8.41
CA SER A 292 -0.33 4.53 -9.62
C SER A 292 0.26 3.53 -10.62
N PHE A 293 1.59 3.43 -10.73
CA PHE A 293 2.23 2.44 -11.58
C PHE A 293 1.83 1.02 -11.15
N GLY A 294 2.16 0.61 -9.93
CA GLY A 294 1.90 -0.74 -9.45
C GLY A 294 0.42 -1.11 -9.47
N VAL A 295 -0.45 -0.22 -8.98
CA VAL A 295 -1.89 -0.51 -8.88
C VAL A 295 -2.54 -0.61 -10.26
N ASN A 296 -2.19 0.29 -11.19
CA ASN A 296 -2.81 0.26 -12.53
C ASN A 296 -2.36 -0.96 -13.34
N PHE A 297 -1.09 -1.37 -13.24
CA PHE A 297 -0.61 -2.58 -13.91
C PHE A 297 -1.26 -3.85 -13.34
N VAL A 298 -1.41 -3.95 -12.02
CA VAL A 298 -2.12 -5.09 -11.41
C VAL A 298 -3.59 -5.12 -11.86
N ALA A 299 -4.26 -3.97 -11.93
CA ALA A 299 -5.65 -3.89 -12.39
C ALA A 299 -5.80 -4.22 -13.88
N GLU A 300 -4.88 -3.75 -14.72
CA GLU A 300 -4.81 -4.04 -16.16
C GLU A 300 -4.59 -5.53 -16.39
N HIS A 301 -3.60 -6.12 -15.71
CA HIS A 301 -3.27 -7.53 -15.82
C HIS A 301 -4.41 -8.43 -15.35
N ALA A 302 -5.07 -8.06 -14.25
CA ALA A 302 -6.29 -8.74 -13.81
C ALA A 302 -7.42 -8.62 -14.84
N ALA A 303 -7.54 -7.49 -15.53
CA ALA A 303 -8.56 -7.27 -16.56
C ALA A 303 -8.30 -8.07 -17.83
N ARG A 304 -7.03 -8.23 -18.26
CA ARG A 304 -6.64 -9.14 -19.35
C ARG A 304 -7.09 -10.57 -19.08
N LYS A 305 -6.89 -11.03 -17.85
CA LYS A 305 -7.34 -12.35 -17.38
C LYS A 305 -8.84 -12.42 -17.04
N LYS A 306 -9.65 -11.42 -17.42
CA LYS A 306 -11.11 -11.33 -17.15
C LYS A 306 -11.48 -11.43 -15.67
N ASN A 307 -10.58 -11.01 -14.79
CA ASN A 307 -10.79 -10.89 -13.35
C ASN A 307 -11.14 -9.45 -12.92
N MET A 308 -11.03 -8.49 -13.85
CA MET A 308 -11.53 -7.12 -13.72
C MET A 308 -12.31 -6.68 -14.98
N PRO A 309 -13.14 -5.61 -14.90
CA PRO A 309 -13.90 -5.14 -16.05
C PRO A 309 -13.04 -4.74 -17.25
N LYS A 310 -13.55 -4.95 -18.47
CA LYS A 310 -12.83 -4.65 -19.72
C LYS A 310 -12.21 -3.24 -19.82
N PRO A 311 -12.83 -2.17 -19.31
CA PRO A 311 -12.23 -0.83 -19.35
C PRO A 311 -10.86 -0.73 -18.67
N PHE A 312 -10.57 -1.59 -17.68
CA PHE A 312 -9.27 -1.61 -17.00
C PHE A 312 -8.14 -2.18 -17.87
N ALA A 313 -8.45 -3.03 -18.85
CA ALA A 313 -7.47 -3.63 -19.77
C ALA A 313 -7.03 -2.67 -20.90
N HIS A 314 -7.47 -1.40 -20.87
CA HIS A 314 -7.11 -0.45 -21.91
C HIS A 314 -5.72 0.15 -21.67
N GLU A 315 -4.82 -0.10 -22.61
CA GLU A 315 -3.50 0.50 -22.66
C GLU A 315 -3.34 1.50 -23.79
N SER A 316 -2.50 2.51 -23.55
CA SER A 316 -2.08 3.45 -24.57
C SER A 316 -1.14 2.80 -25.58
N LYS A 317 -1.53 2.84 -26.85
CA LYS A 317 -0.73 2.31 -27.98
C LYS A 317 0.67 2.93 -28.11
N LYS A 318 0.90 4.12 -27.55
CA LYS A 318 2.17 4.86 -27.70
C LYS A 318 3.22 4.45 -26.66
N ASN A 319 2.80 4.07 -25.46
CA ASN A 319 3.71 3.87 -24.33
C ASN A 319 3.36 2.70 -23.41
N GLN A 320 2.35 1.89 -23.77
CA GLN A 320 1.90 0.70 -23.02
C GLN A 320 1.48 1.01 -21.59
N MET A 321 1.11 2.26 -21.29
CA MET A 321 0.61 2.62 -19.97
C MET A 321 -0.87 2.25 -19.84
N PRO A 322 -1.31 1.71 -18.69
CA PRO A 322 -2.71 1.34 -18.40
C PRO A 322 -3.61 2.57 -18.19
N THR A 323 -3.91 3.28 -19.28
CA THR A 323 -4.71 4.52 -19.24
C THR A 323 -6.15 4.28 -18.79
N GLY A 324 -6.71 3.10 -19.08
CA GLY A 324 -8.05 2.72 -18.64
C GLY A 324 -8.19 2.70 -17.12
N ALA A 325 -7.28 1.99 -16.44
CA ALA A 325 -7.26 1.94 -14.98
C ALA A 325 -7.06 3.33 -14.35
N ALA A 326 -6.12 4.12 -14.89
CA ALA A 326 -5.87 5.48 -14.42
C ALA A 326 -7.11 6.41 -14.53
N ILE A 327 -7.84 6.36 -15.64
CA ILE A 327 -9.06 7.16 -15.82
C ILE A 327 -10.13 6.75 -14.81
N ILE A 328 -10.32 5.44 -14.59
CA ILE A 328 -11.34 4.95 -13.65
C ILE A 328 -10.97 5.35 -12.21
N ASN A 329 -9.68 5.39 -11.85
CA ASN A 329 -9.24 5.94 -10.57
C ASN A 329 -9.69 7.39 -10.41
N GLY A 330 -9.43 8.22 -11.43
CA GLY A 330 -9.81 9.62 -11.44
C GLY A 330 -11.33 9.81 -11.32
N ILE A 331 -12.11 9.00 -12.03
CA ILE A 331 -13.58 9.05 -11.96
C ILE A 331 -14.06 8.69 -10.56
N VAL A 332 -13.58 7.59 -9.96
CA VAL A 332 -14.02 7.19 -8.62
C VAL A 332 -13.60 8.24 -7.58
N ALA A 333 -12.35 8.71 -7.61
CA ALA A 333 -11.89 9.76 -6.70
C ALA A 333 -12.70 11.06 -6.88
N SER A 334 -13.00 11.46 -8.11
CA SER A 334 -13.83 12.65 -8.40
C SER A 334 -15.24 12.48 -7.86
N VAL A 335 -15.85 11.30 -8.01
CA VAL A 335 -17.18 11.02 -7.45
C VAL A 335 -17.16 11.12 -5.93
N LEU A 336 -16.14 10.59 -5.26
CA LEU A 336 -16.02 10.67 -3.79
C LEU A 336 -15.90 12.11 -3.31
N VAL A 337 -15.09 12.92 -3.99
CA VAL A 337 -14.95 14.36 -3.72
C VAL A 337 -16.25 15.11 -3.98
N LEU A 338 -16.92 14.87 -5.11
CA LEU A 338 -18.19 15.54 -5.43
C LEU A 338 -19.35 15.13 -4.50
N LEU A 339 -19.25 13.97 -3.85
CA LEU A 339 -20.20 13.53 -2.83
C LEU A 339 -19.94 14.15 -1.45
N SER A 340 -18.75 14.71 -1.20
CA SER A 340 -18.40 15.25 0.12
C SER A 340 -19.34 16.34 0.61
N PRO A 341 -19.81 17.32 -0.19
CA PRO A 341 -20.72 18.35 0.32
C PRO A 341 -22.09 17.78 0.70
N LEU A 342 -22.54 16.73 0.00
CA LEU A 342 -23.79 16.04 0.33
C LEU A 342 -23.65 15.22 1.61
N MET A 343 -22.47 14.63 1.85
CA MET A 343 -22.14 13.92 3.08
C MET A 343 -22.04 14.90 4.26
N GLU A 344 -21.47 16.09 4.04
CA GLU A 344 -21.41 17.17 5.03
C GLU A 344 -22.80 17.64 5.45
N MET A 345 -23.70 17.83 4.48
CA MET A 345 -25.12 18.11 4.75
C MET A 345 -25.83 16.98 5.53
N ALA A 346 -25.35 15.74 5.43
CA ALA A 346 -25.84 14.61 6.19
C ALA A 346 -25.20 14.50 7.59
N GLY A 347 -24.31 15.43 7.96
CA GLY A 347 -23.64 15.48 9.25
C GLY A 347 -22.35 14.67 9.34
N PHE A 348 -21.72 14.33 8.20
CA PHE A 348 -20.41 13.66 8.17
C PHE A 348 -19.28 14.66 7.93
N ASP A 349 -18.20 14.55 8.69
CA ASP A 349 -16.99 15.35 8.57
C ASP A 349 -15.74 14.45 8.50
N GLY A 350 -14.53 15.05 8.52
CA GLY A 350 -13.28 14.29 8.54
C GLY A 350 -13.05 13.43 7.30
N PHE A 351 -13.39 13.94 6.10
CA PHE A 351 -13.33 13.18 4.85
C PHE A 351 -11.96 12.58 4.54
N PHE A 352 -10.87 13.27 4.91
CA PHE A 352 -9.53 12.71 4.85
C PHE A 352 -9.49 11.37 5.59
N TRP A 353 -9.84 11.36 6.88
CA TRP A 353 -9.78 10.16 7.71
C TRP A 353 -10.74 9.06 7.26
N ILE A 354 -11.96 9.42 6.84
CA ILE A 354 -12.94 8.45 6.32
C ILE A 354 -12.34 7.69 5.13
N PHE A 355 -11.91 8.40 4.09
CA PHE A 355 -11.37 7.74 2.90
C PHE A 355 -9.99 7.13 3.13
N PHE A 356 -9.18 7.72 4.02
CA PHE A 356 -7.89 7.19 4.39
C PHE A 356 -8.02 5.83 5.10
N SER A 357 -8.88 5.75 6.11
CA SER A 357 -9.18 4.51 6.83
C SER A 357 -9.82 3.45 5.95
N MET A 358 -10.75 3.85 5.08
CA MET A 358 -11.34 2.92 4.11
C MET A 358 -10.28 2.34 3.16
N ASN A 359 -9.34 3.17 2.68
CA ASN A 359 -8.26 2.68 1.84
C ASN A 359 -7.41 1.65 2.59
N ILE A 360 -7.06 1.92 3.85
CA ILE A 360 -6.27 1.02 4.68
C ILE A 360 -6.99 -0.33 4.76
N VAL A 361 -8.27 -0.33 5.11
CA VAL A 361 -9.08 -1.54 5.25
C VAL A 361 -9.09 -2.37 3.96
N PHE A 362 -9.31 -1.75 2.80
CA PHE A 362 -9.29 -2.46 1.53
C PHE A 362 -7.91 -3.03 1.19
N LEU A 363 -6.84 -2.28 1.51
CA LEU A 363 -5.49 -2.79 1.38
C LEU A 363 -5.31 -4.01 2.30
N LEU A 364 -5.60 -3.90 3.60
CA LEU A 364 -5.48 -5.01 4.55
C LEU A 364 -6.25 -6.26 4.08
N ILE A 365 -7.49 -6.11 3.61
CA ILE A 365 -8.31 -7.20 3.08
C ILE A 365 -7.63 -7.90 1.90
N SER A 366 -6.99 -7.15 1.00
CA SER A 366 -6.33 -7.71 -0.18
C SER A 366 -5.14 -8.62 0.16
N TYR A 367 -4.44 -8.38 1.28
CA TYR A 367 -3.30 -9.19 1.72
C TYR A 367 -3.71 -10.44 2.49
N ILE A 368 -4.90 -10.49 3.12
CA ILE A 368 -5.33 -11.64 3.91
C ILE A 368 -5.21 -12.96 3.13
N PRO A 369 -5.68 -13.09 1.87
CA PRO A 369 -5.60 -14.34 1.12
C PRO A 369 -4.18 -14.74 0.71
N MET A 370 -3.21 -13.82 0.71
CA MET A 370 -1.81 -14.11 0.37
C MET A 370 -1.15 -15.08 1.36
N PHE A 371 -1.41 -14.89 2.65
CA PHE A 371 -0.83 -15.74 3.68
C PHE A 371 -1.23 -17.22 3.55
N PRO A 372 -2.54 -17.59 3.45
CA PRO A 372 -2.93 -18.97 3.22
C PRO A 372 -2.58 -19.46 1.80
N ALA A 373 -2.36 -18.56 0.82
CA ALA A 373 -1.85 -18.94 -0.50
C ALA A 373 -0.48 -19.61 -0.40
N LEU A 374 0.44 -19.08 0.42
CA LEU A 374 1.74 -19.72 0.68
C LEU A 374 1.59 -21.17 1.17
N MET A 375 0.70 -21.41 2.14
CA MET A 375 0.47 -22.75 2.67
C MET A 375 -0.11 -23.70 1.60
N LYS A 376 -1.05 -23.22 0.78
CA LYS A 376 -1.63 -24.02 -0.29
C LYS A 376 -0.57 -24.35 -1.35
N LEU A 377 0.16 -23.35 -1.85
CA LEU A 377 1.19 -23.51 -2.88
C LEU A 377 2.35 -24.41 -2.45
N ARG A 378 2.79 -24.33 -1.17
CA ARG A 378 3.75 -25.30 -0.62
C ARG A 378 3.26 -26.75 -0.66
N ARG A 379 1.94 -26.98 -0.58
CA ARG A 379 1.35 -28.32 -0.58
C ARG A 379 1.08 -28.84 -1.99
N VAL A 380 0.58 -27.98 -2.89
CA VAL A 380 0.19 -28.38 -4.24
C VAL A 380 1.35 -28.36 -5.23
N ASP A 381 2.37 -27.54 -4.97
CA ASP A 381 3.54 -27.37 -5.83
C ASP A 381 4.85 -27.54 -5.03
N PRO A 382 5.13 -28.75 -4.51
CA PRO A 382 6.34 -29.01 -3.75
C PRO A 382 7.62 -28.98 -4.60
N ALA A 383 7.49 -29.14 -5.93
CA ALA A 383 8.61 -29.26 -6.86
C ALA A 383 9.14 -27.92 -7.40
N ALA A 384 8.39 -26.82 -7.24
CA ALA A 384 8.85 -25.49 -7.64
C ALA A 384 10.19 -25.11 -7.01
N ASN A 385 11.04 -24.48 -7.84
CA ASN A 385 12.34 -23.96 -7.45
C ASN A 385 12.16 -22.70 -6.59
N ARG A 386 12.40 -22.83 -5.28
CA ARG A 386 12.25 -21.74 -4.32
C ARG A 386 13.61 -21.15 -3.98
N VAL A 387 13.96 -20.03 -4.60
CA VAL A 387 15.23 -19.33 -4.30
C VAL A 387 15.29 -18.92 -2.83
N PHE A 388 14.17 -18.50 -2.27
CA PHE A 388 13.99 -18.34 -0.83
C PHE A 388 12.87 -19.24 -0.32
N LYS A 389 13.11 -19.95 0.78
CA LYS A 389 12.12 -20.78 1.46
C LYS A 389 12.05 -20.35 2.92
N VAL A 390 10.86 -20.01 3.40
CA VAL A 390 10.61 -19.65 4.80
C VAL A 390 11.18 -20.76 5.71
N PRO A 391 12.14 -20.42 6.60
CA PRO A 391 12.81 -21.39 7.43
C PRO A 391 11.86 -21.95 8.50
N GLY A 392 12.12 -23.18 8.93
CA GLY A 392 11.38 -23.84 10.01
C GLY A 392 10.41 -24.93 9.56
N GLY A 393 9.83 -25.61 10.55
CA GLY A 393 8.88 -26.71 10.33
C GLY A 393 7.44 -26.21 10.13
N ARG A 394 6.50 -27.16 10.13
CA ARG A 394 5.06 -26.88 9.95
C ARG A 394 4.49 -25.89 10.97
N GLY A 395 4.99 -25.91 12.21
CA GLY A 395 4.59 -24.97 13.26
C GLY A 395 4.97 -23.52 12.94
N VAL A 396 6.20 -23.29 12.47
CA VAL A 396 6.66 -21.94 12.05
C VAL A 396 5.84 -21.46 10.87
N LEU A 397 5.57 -22.33 9.89
CA LEU A 397 4.72 -21.98 8.74
C LEU A 397 3.30 -21.58 9.19
N LEU A 398 2.71 -22.30 10.15
CA LEU A 398 1.39 -21.94 10.69
C LEU A 398 1.41 -20.57 11.36
N VAL A 399 2.43 -20.27 12.17
CA VAL A 399 2.57 -18.96 12.83
C VAL A 399 2.76 -17.86 11.79
N VAL A 400 3.70 -18.05 10.85
CA VAL A 400 4.01 -17.07 9.80
C VAL A 400 2.81 -16.77 8.90
N THR A 401 1.91 -17.74 8.72
CA THR A 401 0.69 -17.56 7.93
C THR A 401 -0.47 -16.98 8.74
N TRP A 402 -0.79 -17.53 9.91
CA TRP A 402 -2.02 -17.18 10.61
C TRP A 402 -1.88 -16.01 11.58
N LEU A 403 -0.70 -15.77 12.15
CA LEU A 403 -0.50 -14.62 13.04
C LEU A 403 -0.76 -13.29 12.31
N PRO A 404 -0.19 -13.05 11.11
CA PRO A 404 -0.51 -11.85 10.33
C PRO A 404 -1.99 -11.75 9.95
N VAL A 405 -2.62 -12.86 9.58
CA VAL A 405 -4.05 -12.88 9.24
C VAL A 405 -4.89 -12.43 10.43
N VAL A 406 -4.60 -12.94 11.64
CA VAL A 406 -5.31 -12.52 12.85
C VAL A 406 -5.09 -11.03 13.12
N LEU A 407 -3.85 -10.53 13.01
CA LEU A 407 -3.56 -9.10 13.20
C LEU A 407 -4.28 -8.22 12.18
N LEU A 408 -4.31 -8.61 10.90
CA LEU A 408 -5.03 -7.88 9.85
C LEU A 408 -6.54 -7.86 10.11
N VAL A 409 -7.13 -9.00 10.47
CA VAL A 409 -8.56 -9.09 10.77
C VAL A 409 -8.94 -8.25 11.99
N LEU A 410 -8.14 -8.33 13.06
CA LEU A 410 -8.37 -7.52 14.27
C LEU A 410 -8.24 -6.03 13.97
N ALA A 411 -7.24 -5.63 13.18
CA ALA A 411 -7.07 -4.25 12.77
C ALA A 411 -8.22 -3.74 11.91
N ILE A 412 -8.69 -4.52 10.94
CA ILE A 412 -9.87 -4.18 10.14
C ILE A 412 -11.09 -3.97 11.06
N ILE A 413 -11.36 -4.91 11.97
CA ILE A 413 -12.48 -4.80 12.90
C ILE A 413 -12.33 -3.54 13.76
N ALA A 414 -11.16 -3.29 14.33
CA ALA A 414 -10.92 -2.11 15.16
C ALA A 414 -11.06 -0.78 14.39
N THR A 415 -10.74 -0.75 13.10
CA THR A 415 -10.81 0.46 12.28
C THR A 415 -12.24 0.82 11.86
N ILE A 416 -13.06 -0.17 11.47
CA ILE A 416 -14.39 0.11 10.86
C ILE A 416 -15.58 -0.35 11.68
N VAL A 417 -15.41 -1.27 12.64
CA VAL A 417 -16.54 -1.74 13.44
C VAL A 417 -16.62 -0.89 14.71
N PRO A 418 -17.75 -0.20 14.97
CA PRO A 418 -17.96 0.48 16.24
C PRO A 418 -17.97 -0.56 17.37
N LEU A 419 -16.96 -0.51 18.24
CA LEU A 419 -16.77 -1.50 19.31
C LEU A 419 -17.60 -1.18 20.56
N ASN A 420 -18.02 0.08 20.72
CA ASN A 420 -18.86 0.54 21.81
C ASN A 420 -19.80 1.68 21.32
N GLY A 421 -20.60 2.24 22.23
CA GLY A 421 -21.59 3.28 21.92
C GLY A 421 -21.11 4.72 22.15
N SER A 422 -19.80 4.97 22.28
CA SER A 422 -19.27 6.34 22.38
C SER A 422 -19.45 7.10 21.08
N GLU A 423 -19.51 8.43 21.14
CA GLU A 423 -19.60 9.28 19.94
C GLU A 423 -18.43 9.04 18.98
N GLU A 424 -17.22 8.84 19.52
CA GLU A 424 -16.02 8.49 18.75
C GLU A 424 -16.18 7.16 18.00
N GLU A 425 -16.74 6.11 18.60
CA GLU A 425 -16.95 4.84 17.90
C GLU A 425 -18.07 4.95 16.86
N LEU A 426 -19.14 5.71 17.15
CA LEU A 426 -20.23 5.94 16.20
C LEU A 426 -19.77 6.69 14.95
N SER A 427 -18.69 7.49 15.04
CA SER A 427 -18.03 8.11 13.88
C SER A 427 -17.50 7.09 12.85
N LYS A 428 -17.38 5.80 13.21
CA LYS A 428 -16.96 4.72 12.30
C LYS A 428 -18.08 4.21 11.40
N ILE A 429 -19.35 4.52 11.69
CA ILE A 429 -20.51 4.05 10.91
C ILE A 429 -20.42 4.40 9.42
N PRO A 430 -20.07 5.65 9.02
CA PRO A 430 -19.96 6.01 7.60
C PRO A 430 -18.87 5.19 6.89
N MET A 431 -17.74 4.96 7.57
CA MET A 431 -16.66 4.11 7.05
C MET A 431 -17.13 2.66 6.88
N LEU A 432 -17.86 2.11 7.86
CA LEU A 432 -18.43 0.76 7.79
C LEU A 432 -19.38 0.62 6.59
N ILE A 433 -20.31 1.58 6.44
CA ILE A 433 -21.26 1.60 5.33
C ILE A 433 -20.50 1.69 4.00
N GLY A 434 -19.52 2.59 3.90
CA GLY A 434 -18.68 2.75 2.72
C GLY A 434 -17.96 1.45 2.34
N VAL A 435 -17.32 0.78 3.31
CA VAL A 435 -16.64 -0.51 3.09
C VAL A 435 -17.63 -1.58 2.63
N LEU A 436 -18.78 -1.71 3.29
CA LEU A 436 -19.80 -2.70 2.88
C LEU A 436 -20.31 -2.44 1.46
N CYS A 437 -20.56 -1.17 1.11
CA CYS A 437 -20.95 -0.78 -0.24
C CYS A 437 -19.89 -1.18 -1.28
N PHE A 438 -18.61 -0.87 -1.06
CA PHE A 438 -17.53 -1.23 -1.99
C PHE A 438 -17.24 -2.73 -2.04
N VAL A 439 -17.49 -3.48 -0.96
CA VAL A 439 -17.45 -4.95 -0.95
C VAL A 439 -18.57 -5.52 -1.83
N VAL A 440 -19.79 -5.00 -1.71
CA VAL A 440 -20.92 -5.40 -2.55
C VAL A 440 -20.67 -5.06 -4.03
N ILE A 441 -20.17 -3.85 -4.32
CA ILE A 441 -19.77 -3.46 -5.68
C ILE A 441 -18.70 -4.42 -6.21
N GLY A 442 -17.71 -4.79 -5.39
CA GLY A 442 -16.69 -5.77 -5.77
C GLY A 442 -17.24 -7.13 -6.15
N GLU A 443 -18.23 -7.64 -5.41
CA GLU A 443 -18.91 -8.89 -5.75
C GLU A 443 -19.73 -8.78 -7.04
N ILE A 444 -20.38 -7.63 -7.27
CA ILE A 444 -21.08 -7.35 -8.53
C ILE A 444 -20.07 -7.33 -9.69
N VAL A 445 -18.95 -6.62 -9.53
CA VAL A 445 -17.87 -6.53 -10.52
C VAL A 445 -17.28 -7.89 -10.85
N ARG A 446 -17.08 -8.75 -9.84
CA ARG A 446 -16.64 -10.14 -10.03
C ARG A 446 -17.62 -10.92 -10.91
N VAL A 447 -18.92 -10.85 -10.61
CA VAL A 447 -19.96 -11.54 -11.40
C VAL A 447 -20.02 -11.01 -12.83
N LEU A 448 -19.93 -9.69 -13.02
CA LEU A 448 -19.94 -9.06 -14.34
C LEU A 448 -18.70 -9.42 -15.16
N SER A 449 -17.51 -9.45 -14.54
CA SER A 449 -16.25 -9.79 -15.21
C SER A 449 -16.21 -11.26 -15.62
N ALA A 450 -16.85 -12.16 -14.85
CA ALA A 450 -16.97 -13.57 -15.17
C ALA A 450 -17.88 -13.88 -16.37
N ARG A 451 -18.83 -12.99 -16.75
CA ARG A 451 -19.78 -13.23 -17.86
C ARG A 451 -19.11 -13.44 -19.23
N GLY A 452 -17.83 -13.12 -19.38
CA GLY A 452 -17.04 -13.34 -20.61
C GLY A 452 -16.09 -14.54 -20.58
N ARG A 453 -16.10 -15.35 -19.51
CA ARG A 453 -15.23 -16.53 -19.36
C ARG A 453 -15.93 -17.78 -19.88
N LYS A 454 -15.19 -18.59 -20.66
CA LYS A 454 -15.65 -19.90 -21.12
C LYS A 454 -15.39 -20.98 -20.06
N ASP A 455 -14.23 -20.89 -19.40
CA ASP A 455 -13.80 -21.76 -18.30
C ASP A 455 -13.24 -20.89 -17.17
N ASP A 456 -13.51 -21.27 -15.92
CA ASP A 456 -12.99 -20.60 -14.72
C ASP A 456 -11.77 -21.34 -14.19
N TYR A 457 -10.67 -20.62 -13.93
CA TYR A 457 -9.53 -21.20 -13.24
C TYR A 457 -9.87 -21.42 -11.76
N GLY A 458 -9.89 -22.68 -11.32
CA GLY A 458 -10.22 -23.09 -9.95
C GLY A 458 -9.08 -22.95 -8.93
N GLY A 459 -7.90 -22.50 -9.37
CA GLY A 459 -6.67 -22.53 -8.60
C GLY A 459 -5.90 -23.84 -8.78
N MET A 460 -4.61 -23.80 -8.50
CA MET A 460 -3.70 -24.92 -8.67
C MET A 460 -4.14 -26.11 -7.82
N GLY A 461 -4.33 -27.24 -8.50
CA GLY A 461 -4.66 -28.53 -7.90
C GLY A 461 -3.40 -29.32 -7.55
N SER A 462 -3.56 -30.50 -6.94
CA SER A 462 -2.44 -31.39 -6.60
C SER A 462 -1.67 -31.95 -7.81
N HIS A 463 -2.18 -31.74 -9.02
CA HIS A 463 -1.58 -32.19 -10.28
C HIS A 463 -0.81 -31.07 -11.01
N GLY A 464 -0.57 -29.92 -10.36
CA GLY A 464 0.11 -28.76 -10.96
C GLY A 464 -0.84 -27.77 -11.64
N ASP A 465 -0.26 -26.73 -12.26
CA ASP A 465 -1.03 -25.81 -13.11
C ASP A 465 -1.48 -26.55 -14.38
N PRO A 466 -2.72 -26.38 -14.86
CA PRO A 466 -3.03 -26.75 -16.22
C PRO A 466 -2.17 -25.87 -17.13
N LEU A 467 -1.09 -26.44 -17.69
CA LEU A 467 -0.20 -25.81 -18.69
C LEU A 467 -0.97 -25.05 -19.79
N ALA A 468 -2.22 -25.45 -20.06
CA ALA A 468 -3.07 -24.87 -21.08
C ALA A 468 -3.73 -23.52 -20.71
N PHE A 469 -3.79 -23.09 -19.44
CA PHE A 469 -4.65 -21.95 -19.08
C PHE A 469 -4.00 -20.57 -19.23
N ASP A 470 -2.70 -20.43 -18.90
CA ASP A 470 -1.96 -19.18 -19.13
C ASP A 470 -1.64 -18.97 -20.63
N VAL A 471 -1.43 -20.05 -21.39
CA VAL A 471 -1.20 -20.00 -22.86
C VAL A 471 -2.47 -19.61 -23.64
N ALA A 472 -3.66 -19.96 -23.15
CA ALA A 472 -4.92 -19.68 -23.84
C ALA A 472 -5.41 -18.22 -23.76
N HIS A 473 -4.79 -17.36 -22.93
CA HIS A 473 -5.26 -15.99 -22.66
C HIS A 473 -4.25 -14.88 -23.00
N GLY A 474 -3.29 -15.14 -23.90
CA GLY A 474 -2.59 -14.07 -24.61
C GLY A 474 -1.14 -13.82 -24.22
N TYR A 475 -0.46 -14.79 -23.60
CA TYR A 475 0.97 -14.90 -23.84
C TYR A 475 1.14 -15.43 -25.27
N GLU A 476 1.98 -14.79 -26.07
CA GLU A 476 2.36 -15.28 -27.40
C GLU A 476 2.63 -16.77 -27.29
N GLU A 477 2.07 -17.56 -28.22
CA GLU A 477 2.41 -18.98 -28.33
C GLU A 477 3.92 -19.12 -28.18
N MET A 478 4.38 -20.02 -27.30
CA MET A 478 5.79 -20.44 -27.31
C MET A 478 6.21 -20.57 -28.77
N PRO A 479 7.26 -19.85 -29.22
CA PRO A 479 7.73 -19.92 -30.58
C PRO A 479 7.82 -21.38 -30.97
N GLU A 480 7.39 -21.74 -32.18
CA GLU A 480 7.33 -23.14 -32.63
C GLU A 480 8.67 -23.86 -32.42
N SER A 481 9.79 -23.12 -32.46
CA SER A 481 11.14 -23.58 -32.13
C SER A 481 11.32 -24.04 -30.69
N GLU A 482 10.69 -23.42 -29.70
CA GLU A 482 10.76 -23.83 -28.29
C GLU A 482 9.84 -25.02 -27.98
N LYS A 483 8.68 -25.10 -28.65
CA LYS A 483 7.82 -26.29 -28.57
C LYS A 483 8.54 -27.53 -29.12
N ILE A 484 9.23 -27.38 -30.25
CA ILE A 484 10.05 -28.45 -30.85
C ILE A 484 11.24 -28.81 -29.94
N ALA A 485 11.89 -27.83 -29.31
CA ALA A 485 13.00 -28.09 -28.39
C ALA A 485 12.58 -28.89 -27.15
N ILE A 486 11.39 -28.62 -26.61
CA ILE A 486 10.83 -29.37 -25.47
C ILE A 486 10.41 -30.79 -25.89
N GLU A 487 9.75 -30.94 -27.04
CA GLU A 487 9.43 -32.28 -27.58
C GLU A 487 10.69 -33.09 -27.90
N GLU A 488 11.73 -32.47 -28.44
CA GLU A 488 13.03 -33.12 -28.66
C GLU A 488 13.66 -33.54 -27.34
N ASP A 489 13.76 -32.65 -26.33
CA ASP A 489 14.34 -32.99 -25.03
C ASP A 489 13.59 -34.11 -24.28
N GLU A 490 12.25 -34.19 -24.41
CA GLU A 490 11.45 -35.30 -23.90
C GLU A 490 11.74 -36.63 -24.64
N LEU A 491 11.94 -36.59 -25.97
CA LEU A 491 12.25 -37.77 -26.78
C LEU A 491 13.65 -38.36 -26.49
N ILE A 492 14.61 -37.52 -26.06
CA ILE A 492 15.96 -37.95 -25.65
C ILE A 492 16.13 -38.10 -24.12
N GLY A 493 15.06 -37.93 -23.34
CA GLY A 493 15.02 -38.22 -21.90
C GLY A 493 15.77 -37.22 -21.02
N ARG A 494 15.88 -35.96 -21.43
CA ARG A 494 16.42 -34.85 -20.63
C ARG A 494 15.29 -34.12 -19.89
N GLU A 495 15.52 -33.72 -18.65
CA GLU A 495 14.55 -32.89 -17.92
C GLU A 495 14.53 -31.46 -18.51
N PRO A 496 13.33 -30.89 -18.78
CA PRO A 496 13.21 -29.58 -19.40
C PRO A 496 13.48 -28.48 -18.37
N ARG A 497 14.76 -28.11 -18.21
CA ARG A 497 15.19 -26.94 -17.45
C ARG A 497 16.46 -26.40 -18.09
N ASP A 498 16.32 -25.33 -18.86
CA ASP A 498 17.34 -24.28 -19.10
C ASP A 498 16.88 -23.19 -20.10
N LEU A 499 15.57 -23.02 -20.34
CA LEU A 499 15.05 -21.94 -21.18
C LEU A 499 14.43 -20.86 -20.29
N VAL A 500 15.15 -19.73 -20.26
CA VAL A 500 14.94 -18.49 -19.49
C VAL A 500 13.75 -17.70 -20.01
#